data_AF-A0A1H4QJB5-F1
#
_entry.id   AF-A0A1H4QJB5-F1
#
_cell.length_a   1.000
_cell.length_b   1.000
_cell.length_c   1.000
_cell.angle_alpha   90.00
_cell.angle_beta   90.00
_cell.angle_gamma   90.00
#
_symmetry.space_group_name_H-M   'P 1'
#
loop_
_entity.id
_entity.type
_entity.pdbx_description
1 polymer ?
#
loop_
_entity_poly.entity_id
_entity_poly.type
_entity_poly.pdbx_seq_one_letter_code
_entity_poly.pdbx_strand_id
1 'polypeptide(L)'
;MVPVIPCRRRCRTWLRRFIEARRSDGNFVAIGHSLGCVLIRAVAADLQIKPRACFFLAPPSCACNAARTLSRRRLYKLLTGEMGQLLAEEDFMRSLPQSEVPTKIYAGNAGPRGRWSPFGEEPNDGILAVSETRLQSVPVQLVPSVHTFIMNSTIVAQDIAETIASR
;
A
#
# COMPACT_ATOMS: atom_id res chain seq x y z
N MET A 1 12.48 23.19 -24.92
CA MET A 1 11.19 22.56 -24.55
C MET A 1 11.49 21.37 -23.65
N VAL A 2 11.39 21.53 -22.33
CA VAL A 2 11.62 20.42 -21.39
C VAL A 2 10.43 19.47 -21.54
N PRO A 3 10.61 18.20 -21.93
CA PRO A 3 9.48 17.29 -22.03
C PRO A 3 8.84 17.18 -20.64
N VAL A 4 7.53 17.48 -20.56
CA VAL A 4 6.73 17.24 -19.36
C VAL A 4 6.63 15.74 -19.18
N ILE A 5 7.58 15.18 -18.43
CA ILE A 5 7.57 13.76 -18.07
C ILE A 5 6.32 13.56 -17.19
N PRO A 6 5.38 12.66 -17.53
CA PRO A 6 4.21 12.41 -16.70
C PRO A 6 4.65 12.03 -15.29
N CYS A 7 4.04 12.65 -14.27
CA CYS A 7 4.52 12.59 -12.89
C CYS A 7 4.68 11.16 -12.33
N ARG A 8 3.99 10.16 -12.90
CA ARG A 8 4.23 8.71 -12.69
C ARG A 8 5.70 8.31 -12.82
N ARG A 9 6.36 8.73 -13.90
CA ARG A 9 7.77 8.41 -14.15
C ARG A 9 8.66 9.10 -13.12
N ARG A 10 8.31 10.32 -12.70
CA ARG A 10 9.09 11.04 -11.69
C ARG A 10 9.07 10.35 -10.32
N CYS A 11 7.92 10.02 -9.76
CA CYS A 11 7.87 9.40 -8.42
C CYS A 11 8.51 8.00 -8.40
N ARG A 12 8.23 7.17 -9.41
CA ARG A 12 8.83 5.83 -9.55
C ARG A 12 10.34 5.91 -9.73
N THR A 13 10.81 6.74 -10.67
CA THR A 13 12.25 6.94 -10.90
C THR A 13 12.94 7.58 -9.70
N TRP A 14 12.30 8.52 -9.02
CA TRP A 14 12.85 9.16 -7.83
C TRP A 14 13.00 8.17 -6.67
N LEU A 15 11.96 7.39 -6.36
CA LEU A 15 12.01 6.39 -5.29
C LEU A 15 13.06 5.32 -5.59
N ARG A 16 13.12 4.83 -6.83
CA ARG A 16 14.17 3.90 -7.28
C ARG A 16 15.57 4.47 -7.03
N ARG A 17 15.85 5.67 -7.56
CA ARG A 17 17.15 6.34 -7.39
C ARG A 17 17.47 6.62 -5.92
N PHE A 18 16.48 6.96 -5.11
CA PHE A 18 16.65 7.20 -3.69
C PHE A 18 17.11 5.93 -2.95
N ILE A 19 16.49 4.79 -3.25
CA ILE A 19 16.84 3.49 -2.66
C ILE A 19 18.24 3.08 -3.12
N GLU A 20 18.49 3.07 -4.43
CA GLU A 20 19.78 2.68 -5.02
C GLU A 20 20.95 3.53 -4.50
N ALA A 21 20.74 4.84 -4.29
CA ALA A 21 21.78 5.73 -3.78
C ALA A 21 22.10 5.54 -2.29
N ARG A 22 21.19 4.94 -1.50
CA ARG A 22 21.33 4.84 -0.03
C ARG A 22 21.56 3.43 0.47
N ARG A 23 21.18 2.41 -0.31
CA ARG A 23 21.15 1.02 0.12
C ARG A 23 21.82 0.15 -0.95
N SER A 24 23.15 0.14 -0.91
CA SER A 24 24.00 -0.65 -1.81
C SER A 24 24.21 -2.10 -1.34
N ASP A 25 23.78 -2.45 -0.13
CA ASP A 25 24.02 -3.75 0.52
C ASP A 25 22.75 -4.61 0.69
N GLY A 26 21.58 -4.08 0.33
CA GLY A 26 20.29 -4.78 0.48
C GLY A 26 19.84 -4.97 1.92
N ASN A 27 20.55 -4.40 2.89
CA ASN A 27 20.22 -4.55 4.30
C ASN A 27 19.21 -3.49 4.74
N PHE A 28 18.00 -3.57 4.17
CA PHE A 28 16.90 -2.71 4.54
C PHE A 28 15.56 -3.42 4.37
N VAL A 29 14.54 -2.89 5.05
CA VAL A 29 13.14 -3.27 4.88
C VAL A 29 12.38 -2.12 4.25
N ALA A 30 11.33 -2.44 3.51
CA ALA A 30 10.44 -1.44 2.94
C ALA A 30 9.11 -1.44 3.71
N ILE A 31 8.73 -0.30 4.26
CA ILE A 31 7.44 -0.12 4.94
C ILE A 31 6.63 0.87 4.12
N GLY A 32 5.46 0.43 3.67
CA GLY A 32 4.52 1.25 2.94
C GLY A 32 3.24 1.45 3.74
N HIS A 33 2.67 2.64 3.66
CA HIS A 33 1.31 2.91 4.11
C HIS A 33 0.46 3.32 2.91
N SER A 34 -0.73 2.74 2.77
CA SER A 34 -1.70 3.11 1.75
C SER A 34 -1.07 3.21 0.37
N LEU A 35 -0.99 4.41 -0.21
CA LEU A 35 -0.35 4.66 -1.50
C LEU A 35 1.13 4.28 -1.58
N GLY A 36 1.87 4.39 -0.47
CA GLY A 36 3.27 4.01 -0.38
C GLY A 36 3.49 2.53 -0.70
N CYS A 37 2.54 1.66 -0.34
CA CYS A 37 2.59 0.23 -0.68
C CYS A 37 2.58 0.03 -2.20
N VAL A 38 1.74 0.80 -2.90
CA VAL A 38 1.65 0.72 -4.36
C VAL A 38 2.93 1.21 -5.01
N LEU A 39 3.49 2.32 -4.52
CA LEU A 39 4.76 2.85 -5.04
C LEU A 39 5.90 1.84 -4.85
N ILE A 40 5.99 1.21 -3.67
CA ILE A 40 6.98 0.16 -3.39
C ILE A 40 6.81 -1.01 -4.37
N ARG A 41 5.59 -1.51 -4.58
CA ARG A 41 5.32 -2.58 -5.56
C ARG A 41 5.67 -2.16 -6.99
N ALA A 42 5.40 -0.90 -7.35
CA ALA A 42 5.67 -0.37 -8.69
C ALA A 42 7.17 -0.25 -8.98
N VAL A 43 8.00 0.07 -7.98
CA VAL A 43 9.46 0.09 -8.13
C VAL A 43 10.09 -1.28 -7.92
N ALA A 44 9.42 -2.21 -7.22
CA ALA A 44 9.99 -3.49 -6.83
C ALA A 44 10.57 -4.26 -8.01
N ALA A 45 9.89 -4.28 -9.17
CA ALA A 45 10.39 -4.93 -10.39
C ALA A 45 11.67 -4.28 -10.94
N ASP A 46 11.82 -2.96 -10.80
CA ASP A 46 12.93 -2.17 -11.35
C ASP A 46 14.14 -2.08 -10.40
N LEU A 47 14.02 -2.53 -9.15
CA LEU A 47 15.10 -2.46 -8.15
C LEU A 47 16.14 -3.56 -8.38
N GLN A 48 17.41 -3.17 -8.56
CA GLN A 48 18.53 -4.10 -8.62
C GLN A 48 18.77 -4.81 -7.28
N ILE A 49 18.56 -4.08 -6.18
CA ILE A 49 18.71 -4.58 -4.82
C ILE A 49 17.35 -4.57 -4.16
N LYS A 50 16.86 -5.75 -3.81
CA LYS A 50 15.55 -5.95 -3.19
C LYS A 50 15.66 -5.78 -1.67
N PRO A 51 14.62 -5.25 -0.99
CA PRO A 51 14.58 -5.25 0.47
C PRO A 51 14.51 -6.68 1.03
N ARG A 52 15.00 -6.88 2.27
CA ARG A 52 14.89 -8.18 2.98
C ARG A 52 13.43 -8.58 3.24
N ALA A 53 12.57 -7.59 3.47
CA ALA A 53 11.15 -7.78 3.70
C ALA A 53 10.36 -6.51 3.38
N CYS A 54 9.07 -6.68 3.10
CA CYS A 54 8.11 -5.61 2.91
C CYS A 54 6.99 -5.68 3.95
N PHE A 55 6.62 -4.54 4.52
CA PHE A 55 5.50 -4.40 5.45
C PHE A 55 4.52 -3.37 4.89
N PHE A 56 3.30 -3.81 4.61
CA PHE A 56 2.29 -2.97 3.97
C PHE A 56 1.13 -2.69 4.93
N LEU A 57 0.93 -1.43 5.24
CA LEU A 57 -0.12 -0.95 6.14
C LEU A 57 -1.27 -0.40 5.30
N ALA A 58 -2.43 -1.03 5.40
CA ALA A 58 -3.63 -0.72 4.61
C ALA A 58 -3.36 -0.55 3.09
N PRO A 59 -2.69 -1.52 2.41
CA PRO A 59 -2.40 -1.41 0.99
C PRO A 59 -3.67 -1.51 0.16
N PRO A 60 -3.96 -0.59 -0.77
CA PRO A 60 -4.99 -0.83 -1.78
C PRO A 60 -4.45 -1.90 -2.75
N SER A 61 -5.04 -3.10 -2.74
CA SER A 61 -4.40 -4.31 -3.31
C SER A 61 -5.05 -4.83 -4.59
N CYS A 62 -6.36 -4.62 -4.77
CA CYS A 62 -7.08 -5.04 -5.97
C CYS A 62 -7.52 -3.85 -6.82
N ALA A 63 -7.43 -4.01 -8.14
CA ALA A 63 -8.32 -3.32 -9.08
C ALA A 63 -9.75 -3.75 -8.75
N CYS A 64 -10.39 -2.96 -7.93
CA CYS A 64 -11.49 -3.40 -7.12
C CYS A 64 -12.79 -3.29 -7.95
N ASN A 65 -13.66 -4.29 -7.92
CA ASN A 65 -15.06 -4.07 -8.29
C ASN A 65 -15.67 -2.96 -7.40
N ALA A 66 -15.11 -2.74 -6.21
CA ALA A 66 -15.38 -1.58 -5.36
C ALA A 66 -14.50 -0.35 -5.65
N ALA A 67 -13.47 -0.39 -6.51
CA ALA A 67 -12.71 0.77 -7.00
C ALA A 67 -13.56 1.61 -7.95
N ARG A 68 -14.50 0.98 -8.68
CA ARG A 68 -15.60 1.67 -9.36
C ARG A 68 -16.47 2.51 -8.40
N THR A 69 -16.56 2.10 -7.13
CA THR A 69 -17.33 2.79 -6.07
C THR A 69 -16.42 3.72 -5.24
N LEU A 70 -15.14 3.39 -5.06
CA LEU A 70 -14.13 4.15 -4.32
C LEU A 70 -13.60 5.32 -5.14
N SER A 71 -13.46 5.19 -6.46
CA SER A 71 -13.21 6.32 -7.39
C SER A 71 -14.40 7.30 -7.44
N ARG A 72 -15.60 6.86 -7.05
CA ARG A 72 -16.77 7.72 -6.82
C ARG A 72 -16.79 8.34 -5.42
N ARG A 73 -16.07 7.78 -4.44
CA ARG A 73 -15.92 8.41 -3.13
C ARG A 73 -15.00 9.62 -3.27
N ARG A 74 -15.59 10.81 -3.19
CA ARG A 74 -14.90 12.11 -3.21
C ARG A 74 -13.68 12.18 -2.30
N LEU A 75 -13.68 11.42 -1.20
CA LEU A 75 -12.58 11.35 -0.24
C LEU A 75 -11.30 10.69 -0.82
N TYR A 76 -11.42 9.67 -1.68
CA TYR A 76 -10.26 9.09 -2.36
C TYR A 76 -9.64 10.12 -3.31
N LYS A 77 -10.45 10.79 -4.13
CA LYS A 77 -10.01 11.88 -5.03
C LYS A 77 -9.38 13.06 -4.26
N LEU A 78 -9.92 13.40 -3.10
CA LEU A 78 -9.44 14.49 -2.26
C LEU A 78 -8.10 14.16 -1.59
N LEU A 79 -7.91 12.91 -1.14
CA LEU A 79 -6.68 12.48 -0.46
C LEU A 79 -5.51 12.22 -1.42
N THR A 80 -5.79 11.90 -2.68
CA THR A 80 -4.78 11.31 -3.57
C THR A 80 -4.40 12.18 -4.79
N GLY A 81 -5.14 13.25 -5.09
CA GLY A 81 -4.79 14.20 -6.16
C GLY A 81 -4.60 13.54 -7.54
N GLU A 82 -3.73 14.10 -8.39
CA GLU A 82 -3.43 13.53 -9.72
C GLU A 82 -2.74 12.15 -9.65
N MET A 83 -1.92 11.89 -8.62
CA MET A 83 -1.28 10.57 -8.42
C MET A 83 -2.32 9.48 -8.08
N GLY A 84 -3.36 9.85 -7.36
CA GLY A 84 -4.51 9.01 -7.04
C GLY A 84 -5.38 8.63 -8.21
N GLN A 85 -5.60 9.55 -9.13
CA GLN A 85 -6.33 9.29 -10.38
C GLN A 85 -5.60 8.23 -11.22
N LEU A 86 -4.27 8.23 -11.19
CA LEU A 86 -3.41 7.25 -11.83
C LEU A 86 -3.39 5.91 -11.06
N LEU A 87 -3.63 5.93 -9.74
CA LEU A 87 -3.73 4.72 -8.91
C LEU A 87 -5.14 4.11 -8.90
N ALA A 88 -6.13 4.89 -9.36
CA ALA A 88 -7.47 4.43 -9.70
C ALA A 88 -7.55 3.69 -11.04
N GLU A 89 -6.45 3.65 -11.81
CA GLU A 89 -6.38 2.94 -13.08
C GLU A 89 -6.23 1.43 -12.80
N GLU A 90 -7.31 0.68 -13.00
CA GLU A 90 -7.39 -0.75 -12.70
C GLU A 90 -6.28 -1.56 -13.39
N ASP A 91 -5.97 -1.23 -14.65
CA ASP A 91 -4.92 -1.89 -15.42
C ASP A 91 -3.55 -1.69 -14.79
N PHE A 92 -3.27 -0.49 -14.26
CA PHE A 92 -2.03 -0.24 -13.54
C PHE A 92 -1.95 -1.11 -12.28
N MET A 93 -3.01 -1.12 -11.46
CA MET A 93 -3.04 -1.92 -10.22
C MET A 93 -2.92 -3.42 -10.47
N ARG A 94 -3.50 -3.92 -11.59
CA ARG A 94 -3.35 -5.32 -12.04
C ARG A 94 -1.96 -5.62 -12.58
N SER A 95 -1.30 -4.64 -13.23
CA SER A 95 0.05 -4.80 -13.74
C SER A 95 1.14 -4.83 -12.66
N LEU A 96 0.80 -4.41 -11.43
CA LEU A 96 1.77 -4.39 -10.34
C LEU A 96 2.19 -5.83 -9.99
N PRO A 97 3.50 -6.11 -9.92
CA PRO A 97 3.98 -7.43 -9.60
C PRO A 97 3.50 -7.86 -8.22
N GLN A 98 3.39 -9.18 -8.05
CA GLN A 98 3.32 -9.78 -6.72
C GLN A 98 4.67 -9.57 -6.01
N SER A 99 4.64 -9.53 -4.68
CA SER A 99 5.88 -9.33 -3.94
C SER A 99 6.76 -10.58 -4.02
N GLU A 100 7.97 -10.42 -4.55
CA GLU A 100 9.01 -11.46 -4.65
C GLU A 100 9.78 -11.64 -3.33
N VAL A 101 9.58 -10.71 -2.39
CA VAL A 101 10.24 -10.70 -1.08
C VAL A 101 9.23 -11.06 0.01
N PRO A 102 9.68 -11.60 1.15
CA PRO A 102 8.82 -11.83 2.29
C PRO A 102 8.00 -10.58 2.64
N THR A 103 6.68 -10.69 2.59
CA THR A 103 5.78 -9.55 2.74
C THR A 103 4.70 -9.86 3.75
N LYS A 104 4.34 -8.86 4.56
CA LYS A 104 3.21 -8.94 5.48
C LYS A 104 2.31 -7.72 5.33
N ILE A 105 1.00 -7.95 5.38
CA ILE A 105 -0.02 -6.91 5.25
C ILE A 105 -0.70 -6.70 6.61
N TYR A 106 -0.90 -5.44 6.97
CA TYR A 106 -1.71 -5.03 8.11
C TYR A 106 -2.98 -4.35 7.59
N ALA A 107 -4.14 -4.92 7.92
CA ALA A 107 -5.43 -4.40 7.52
C ALA A 107 -6.16 -3.83 8.73
N GLY A 108 -6.53 -2.55 8.69
CA GLY A 108 -7.30 -1.92 9.74
C GLY A 108 -8.75 -2.45 9.74
N ASN A 109 -9.34 -2.63 10.92
CA ASN A 109 -10.72 -3.12 11.05
C ASN A 109 -11.60 -2.30 12.01
N ALA A 110 -11.13 -1.12 12.46
CA ALA A 110 -11.85 -0.26 13.42
C ALA A 110 -12.72 0.83 12.77
N GLY A 111 -12.99 0.74 11.47
CA GLY A 111 -13.91 1.62 10.76
C GLY A 111 -15.38 1.30 11.04
N PRO A 112 -16.29 2.23 10.70
CA PRO A 112 -17.72 2.10 10.96
C PRO A 112 -18.36 0.93 10.20
N ARG A 113 -19.29 0.23 10.85
CA ARG A 113 -20.08 -0.88 10.27
C ARG A 113 -21.56 -0.67 10.55
N GLY A 114 -22.43 -1.31 9.77
CA GLY A 114 -23.88 -1.23 9.91
C GLY A 114 -24.58 -0.74 8.64
N ARG A 115 -25.92 -0.69 8.69
CA ARG A 115 -26.80 -0.26 7.59
C ARG A 115 -26.46 1.12 7.00
N TRP A 116 -25.90 2.01 7.82
CA TRP A 116 -25.51 3.37 7.41
C TRP A 116 -24.04 3.48 7.01
N SER A 117 -23.26 2.42 7.21
CA SER A 117 -21.87 2.38 6.76
C SER A 117 -21.83 2.11 5.25
N PRO A 118 -21.00 2.84 4.50
CA PRO A 118 -20.81 2.58 3.08
C PRO A 118 -19.99 1.30 2.82
N PHE A 119 -19.61 0.55 3.87
CA PHE A 119 -19.03 -0.79 3.82
C PHE A 119 -19.99 -1.87 4.37
N GLY A 120 -21.22 -1.50 4.77
CA GLY A 120 -22.16 -2.42 5.40
C GLY A 120 -21.57 -3.07 6.66
N GLU A 121 -21.68 -4.40 6.75
CA GLU A 121 -21.10 -5.20 7.84
C GLU A 121 -19.63 -5.56 7.63
N GLU A 122 -19.04 -5.18 6.50
CA GLU A 122 -17.68 -5.59 6.15
C GLU A 122 -16.65 -4.91 7.06
N PRO A 123 -15.68 -5.67 7.64
CA PRO A 123 -14.54 -5.09 8.33
C PRO A 123 -13.79 -4.11 7.44
N ASN A 124 -13.56 -2.91 7.96
CA ASN A 124 -12.91 -1.82 7.22
C ASN A 124 -12.14 -0.91 8.18
N ASP A 125 -11.31 -0.04 7.63
CA ASP A 125 -10.53 0.94 8.38
C ASP A 125 -11.09 2.38 8.25
N GLY A 126 -12.30 2.52 7.71
CA GLY A 126 -12.95 3.78 7.37
C GLY A 126 -12.69 4.25 5.94
N ILE A 127 -11.64 3.75 5.28
CA ILE A 127 -11.26 4.12 3.91
C ILE A 127 -11.28 2.91 2.97
N LEU A 128 -10.77 1.77 3.43
CA LEU A 128 -10.70 0.51 2.73
C LEU A 128 -11.36 -0.59 3.56
N ALA A 129 -12.07 -1.48 2.88
CA ALA A 129 -12.45 -2.75 3.47
C ALA A 129 -11.23 -3.69 3.57
N VAL A 130 -11.27 -4.61 4.53
CA VAL A 130 -10.21 -5.59 4.73
C VAL A 130 -10.01 -6.45 3.48
N SER A 131 -11.07 -6.79 2.74
CA SER A 131 -10.96 -7.55 1.49
C SER A 131 -10.13 -6.81 0.43
N GLU A 132 -10.23 -5.48 0.38
CA GLU A 132 -9.51 -4.62 -0.57
C GLU A 132 -8.00 -4.54 -0.28
N THR A 133 -7.59 -4.97 0.91
CA THR A 133 -6.17 -5.00 1.31
C THR A 133 -5.45 -6.30 0.99
N ARG A 134 -6.15 -7.32 0.47
CA ARG A 134 -5.56 -8.65 0.29
C ARG A 134 -4.75 -8.74 -1.00
N LEU A 135 -3.54 -9.26 -0.91
CA LEU A 135 -2.76 -9.75 -2.04
C LEU A 135 -2.67 -11.28 -1.97
N GLN A 136 -2.70 -11.93 -3.13
CA GLN A 136 -2.60 -13.38 -3.21
C GLN A 136 -1.32 -13.87 -2.54
N SER A 137 -1.43 -14.92 -1.73
CA SER A 137 -0.32 -15.56 -1.01
C SER A 137 0.48 -14.64 -0.07
N VAL A 138 -0.07 -13.49 0.33
CA VAL A 138 0.55 -12.60 1.33
C VAL A 138 -0.25 -12.68 2.63
N PRO A 139 0.39 -12.97 3.79
CA PRO A 139 -0.29 -13.00 5.07
C PRO A 139 -0.86 -11.63 5.45
N VAL A 140 -2.07 -11.64 6.01
CA VAL A 140 -2.79 -10.43 6.44
C VAL A 140 -3.06 -10.52 7.94
N GLN A 141 -2.62 -9.51 8.69
CA GLN A 141 -2.92 -9.32 10.09
C GLN A 141 -3.96 -8.21 10.26
N LEU A 142 -5.04 -8.51 10.98
CA LEU A 142 -6.04 -7.51 11.32
C LEU A 142 -5.55 -6.66 12.49
N VAL A 143 -5.73 -5.34 12.37
CA VAL A 143 -5.31 -4.37 13.39
C VAL A 143 -6.53 -3.53 13.78
N PRO A 144 -6.82 -3.38 15.10
CA PRO A 144 -7.90 -2.53 15.59
C PRO A 144 -7.55 -1.06 15.46
N SER A 145 -7.43 -0.59 14.21
CA SER A 145 -7.11 0.79 13.87
C SER A 145 -7.89 1.23 12.64
N VAL A 146 -8.17 2.53 12.59
CA VAL A 146 -8.63 3.22 11.37
C VAL A 146 -7.44 3.56 10.47
N HIS A 147 -7.72 3.86 9.20
CA HIS A 147 -6.75 3.96 8.10
C HIS A 147 -5.56 4.87 8.42
N THR A 148 -5.83 6.06 8.95
CA THR A 148 -4.82 7.08 9.21
C THR A 148 -3.93 6.74 10.41
N PHE A 149 -4.47 6.00 11.39
CA PHE A 149 -3.77 5.71 12.65
C PHE A 149 -3.08 4.35 12.69
N ILE A 150 -3.20 3.53 11.65
CA ILE A 150 -2.59 2.18 11.62
C ILE A 150 -1.07 2.23 11.77
N MET A 151 -0.44 3.31 11.31
CA MET A 151 1.00 3.57 11.47
C MET A 151 1.42 3.79 12.93
N ASN A 152 0.49 4.24 13.78
CA ASN A 152 0.74 4.52 15.21
C ASN A 152 0.40 3.31 16.09
N SER A 153 -0.01 2.19 15.50
CA SER A 153 -0.35 0.98 16.24
C SER A 153 0.90 0.34 16.82
N THR A 154 0.95 0.21 18.15
CA THR A 154 2.03 -0.50 18.85
C THR A 154 2.12 -1.96 18.42
N ILE A 155 0.97 -2.60 18.16
CA ILE A 155 0.88 -3.98 17.64
C ILE A 155 1.64 -4.10 16.32
N VAL A 156 1.47 -3.13 15.42
CA VAL A 156 2.16 -3.14 14.12
C VAL A 156 3.66 -2.90 14.31
N ALA A 157 4.04 -1.90 15.11
CA ALA A 157 5.44 -1.58 15.35
C ALA A 157 6.20 -2.75 16.00
N GLN A 158 5.62 -3.39 17.01
CA GLN A 158 6.19 -4.54 17.70
C GLN A 158 6.35 -5.74 16.78
N ASP A 159 5.30 -6.09 16.03
CA ASP A 159 5.36 -7.22 15.10
C ASP A 159 6.41 -7.03 13.99
N ILE A 160 6.53 -5.82 13.45
CA ILE A 160 7.59 -5.47 12.50
C ILE A 160 8.97 -5.64 13.15
N ALA A 161 9.17 -5.11 14.35
CA ALA A 161 10.46 -5.19 15.05
C ALA A 161 10.86 -6.65 15.36
N GLU A 162 9.92 -7.47 15.85
CA GLU A 162 10.13 -8.89 16.12
C GLU A 162 10.42 -9.69 14.84
N THR A 163 9.70 -9.39 13.76
CA THR A 163 9.92 -10.04 12.45
C THR A 163 11.31 -9.70 11.88
N ILE A 164 11.79 -8.49 12.12
CA ILE A 164 13.13 -8.06 11.69
C ILE A 164 14.21 -8.70 12.58
N ALA A 165 14.01 -8.74 13.90
CA ALA A 165 15.00 -9.29 14.84
C ALA A 165 15.21 -10.81 14.69
N SER A 166 14.19 -11.53 14.22
CA SER A 166 14.23 -12.99 14.01
C SER A 166 14.88 -13.41 12.68
N ARG A 167 15.47 -12.50 11.89
CA ARG A 167 15.97 -12.75 10.53
C ARG A 167 17.34 -12.16 10.22
#